data_AF-A0A024USR3-F1
#
_entry.id   AF-A0A024USR3-F1
#
_cell.length_a   1.000
_cell.length_b   1.000
_cell.length_c   1.000
_cell.angle_alpha   90.00
_cell.angle_beta   90.00
_cell.angle_gamma   90.00
#
_symmetry.space_group_name_H-M   'P 1'
#
loop_
_entity.id
_entity.type
_entity.pdbx_description
1 polymer ?
#
loop_
_entity_poly.entity_id
_entity_poly.type
_entity_poly.pdbx_seq_one_letter_code
_entity_poly.pdbx_strand_id
1 'polypeptide(L)'
;MSSPPLDPRLPKYPVKMKYPSFNDTTSNFNFSDYVTVAAFSVVSFGAGYALGRPVRVPSMVATGILGTVGGYLYSFQNSAARLQGFKE
;
A
#
# COMPACT_ATOMS: atom_id res chain seq x y z
N MET A 1 -7.38 -0.87 -37.60
CA MET A 1 -8.25 -1.47 -36.56
C MET A 1 -7.88 -0.81 -35.24
N SER A 2 -8.78 -0.06 -34.61
CA SER A 2 -8.54 0.47 -33.26
C SER A 2 -8.56 -0.70 -32.28
N SER A 3 -7.56 -0.80 -31.41
CA SER A 3 -7.56 -1.79 -30.33
C SER A 3 -8.85 -1.65 -29.50
N PRO A 4 -9.45 -2.76 -29.04
CA PRO A 4 -10.62 -2.69 -28.18
C PRO A 4 -10.32 -1.86 -26.93
N PRO A 5 -11.32 -1.16 -26.36
CA PRO A 5 -11.15 -0.40 -25.12
C PRO A 5 -10.52 -1.27 -24.03
N LEU A 6 -9.46 -0.77 -23.39
CA LEU A 6 -8.78 -1.48 -22.30
C LEU A 6 -9.76 -1.62 -21.12
N ASP A 7 -10.25 -2.84 -20.88
CA ASP A 7 -11.07 -3.14 -19.70
C ASP A 7 -10.21 -3.02 -18.43
N PRO A 8 -10.55 -2.14 -17.47
CA PRO A 8 -9.81 -2.01 -16.21
C PRO A 8 -9.81 -3.27 -15.35
N ARG A 9 -10.73 -4.21 -15.60
CA ARG A 9 -10.89 -5.45 -14.84
C ARG A 9 -10.01 -6.58 -15.34
N LEU A 10 -9.34 -6.40 -16.48
CA LEU A 10 -8.44 -7.38 -17.04
C LEU A 10 -6.98 -7.06 -16.69
N PRO A 11 -6.17 -8.07 -16.38
CA PRO A 11 -4.75 -7.87 -16.16
C PRO A 11 -4.09 -7.39 -17.45
N LYS A 12 -3.29 -6.33 -17.34
CA LYS A 12 -2.56 -5.71 -18.44
C LYS A 12 -1.17 -6.31 -18.61
N TYR A 13 -0.64 -6.89 -17.55
CA TYR A 13 0.69 -7.50 -17.47
C TYR A 13 0.59 -9.01 -17.28
N PRO A 14 1.67 -9.77 -17.56
CA PRO A 14 1.69 -11.20 -17.36
C PRO A 14 1.29 -11.58 -15.91
N VAL A 15 0.24 -12.37 -15.78
CA VAL A 15 -0.24 -12.86 -14.49
C VAL A 15 0.76 -13.88 -13.95
N LYS A 16 1.47 -13.54 -12.88
CA LYS A 16 2.37 -14.48 -12.20
C LYS A 16 1.58 -15.44 -11.30
N MET A 17 0.61 -14.90 -10.56
CA MET A 17 -0.24 -15.66 -9.64
C MET A 17 -1.64 -15.04 -9.58
N LYS A 18 -2.66 -15.83 -9.94
CA LYS A 18 -4.06 -15.38 -9.97
C LYS A 18 -4.66 -15.20 -8.56
N TYR A 19 -4.31 -16.09 -7.64
CA TYR A 19 -4.83 -16.12 -6.27
C TYR A 19 -3.67 -16.13 -5.27
N PRO A 20 -3.03 -14.97 -5.02
CA PRO A 20 -1.89 -14.90 -4.11
C PRO A 20 -2.35 -15.10 -2.66
N SER A 21 -1.60 -15.89 -1.90
CA SER A 21 -1.78 -15.96 -0.45
C SER A 21 -1.17 -14.74 0.24
N PHE A 22 -1.41 -14.61 1.55
CA PHE A 22 -0.80 -13.55 2.36
C PHE A 22 0.74 -13.58 2.33
N ASN A 23 1.32 -14.79 2.39
CA ASN A 23 2.77 -14.96 2.35
C ASN A 23 3.35 -14.64 0.97
N ASP A 24 2.67 -15.03 -0.11
CA ASP A 24 3.10 -14.71 -1.48
C ASP A 24 3.10 -13.20 -1.72
N THR A 25 2.07 -12.52 -1.23
CA THR A 25 1.95 -11.07 -1.38
C THR A 25 3.00 -10.32 -0.58
N THR A 26 3.25 -10.73 0.67
CA THR A 26 4.22 -10.06 1.55
C THR A 26 5.67 -10.31 1.11
N SER A 27 5.98 -11.52 0.64
CA SER A 27 7.30 -11.86 0.11
C SER A 27 7.64 -11.14 -1.20
N ASN A 28 6.62 -10.71 -1.96
CA ASN A 28 6.77 -9.94 -3.20
C ASN A 28 6.92 -8.42 -2.97
N PHE A 29 7.06 -7.96 -1.72
CA PHE A 29 7.32 -6.53 -1.44
C PHE A 29 8.65 -6.10 -2.04
N ASN A 30 8.61 -4.99 -2.76
CA ASN A 30 9.82 -4.36 -3.30
C ASN A 30 10.27 -3.18 -2.43
N PHE A 31 11.43 -2.60 -2.76
CA PHE A 31 11.95 -1.45 -2.02
C PHE A 31 10.95 -0.29 -1.93
N SER A 32 10.20 -0.01 -3.00
CA SER A 32 9.21 1.08 -3.02
C SER A 32 8.05 0.85 -2.05
N ASP A 33 7.67 -0.41 -1.80
CA ASP A 33 6.63 -0.77 -0.84
C ASP A 33 7.09 -0.44 0.58
N TYR A 34 8.29 -0.84 0.96
CA TYR A 34 8.86 -0.50 2.27
C TYR A 34 9.02 1.00 2.47
N VAL A 35 9.47 1.72 1.44
CA VAL A 35 9.54 3.20 1.47
C VAL A 35 8.15 3.80 1.63
N THR A 36 7.13 3.24 0.98
CA THR A 36 5.75 3.73 1.10
C THR A 36 5.22 3.53 2.51
N VAL A 37 5.40 2.35 3.11
CA VAL A 37 5.03 2.12 4.52
C VAL A 37 5.72 3.13 5.42
N ALA A 38 7.04 3.30 5.28
CA ALA A 38 7.81 4.24 6.10
C ALA A 38 7.35 5.69 5.93
N ALA A 39 7.09 6.12 4.69
CA ALA A 39 6.62 7.48 4.40
C ALA A 39 5.25 7.73 5.04
N PHE A 40 4.30 6.79 4.90
CA PHE A 40 2.99 6.89 5.55
C PHE A 40 3.12 6.94 7.07
N SER A 41 3.95 6.09 7.66
CA SER A 41 4.23 6.15 9.10
C SER A 41 4.73 7.53 9.51
N VAL A 42 5.84 7.99 8.95
CA VAL A 42 6.48 9.27 9.33
C VAL A 42 5.51 10.44 9.19
N VAL A 43 4.78 10.51 8.07
CA VAL A 43 3.80 11.56 7.84
C VAL A 43 2.67 11.50 8.88
N SER A 44 2.14 10.32 9.19
CA SER A 44 1.05 10.20 10.15
C SER A 44 1.48 10.46 11.59
N PHE A 45 2.66 9.99 12.02
CA PHE A 45 3.23 10.35 13.31
C PHE A 45 3.42 11.88 13.43
N GLY A 46 4.00 12.52 12.41
CA GLY A 46 4.15 13.97 12.37
C GLY A 46 2.82 14.72 12.43
N ALA A 47 1.83 14.26 11.65
CA ALA A 47 0.49 14.85 11.59
C ALA A 47 -0.24 14.77 12.93
N GLY A 48 -0.22 13.61 13.61
CA GLY A 48 -0.87 13.47 14.92
C GLY A 48 -0.22 14.33 16.01
N TYR A 49 1.09 14.49 15.97
CA TYR A 49 1.76 15.39 16.91
C TYR A 49 1.37 16.85 16.68
N ALA A 50 1.33 17.28 15.42
CA ALA A 50 1.00 18.65 15.04
C ALA A 50 -0.47 19.02 15.35
N LEU A 51 -1.41 18.12 15.02
CA LEU A 51 -2.85 18.36 15.10
C LEU A 51 -3.46 17.97 16.45
N GLY A 52 -2.82 17.10 17.22
CA GLY A 52 -3.41 16.46 18.40
C GLY A 52 -3.51 17.28 19.68
N ARG A 53 -3.50 18.63 19.65
CA ARG A 53 -3.59 19.43 20.90
C ARG A 53 -4.97 19.25 21.57
N PRO A 54 -5.03 19.08 22.92
CA PRO A 54 -3.93 19.13 23.90
C PRO A 54 -3.16 17.79 24.06
N VAL A 55 -3.70 16.67 23.61
CA VAL A 55 -3.15 15.30 23.77
C VAL A 55 -2.22 14.87 22.62
N ARG A 56 -1.16 15.65 22.37
CA ARG A 56 -0.30 15.47 21.18
C ARG A 56 0.34 14.09 21.08
N VAL A 57 0.85 13.56 22.20
CA VAL A 57 1.57 12.27 22.21
C VAL A 57 0.62 11.09 21.98
N PRO A 58 -0.51 10.96 22.72
CA PRO A 58 -1.51 9.95 22.39
C PRO A 58 -2.05 10.05 20.96
N SER A 59 -2.30 11.27 20.48
CA SER A 59 -2.77 11.50 19.10
C SER A 59 -1.72 11.09 18.05
N MET A 60 -0.45 11.43 18.27
CA MET A 60 0.68 10.98 17.45
C MET A 60 0.77 9.46 17.38
N VAL A 61 0.64 8.76 18.52
CA VAL A 61 0.71 7.30 18.54
C VAL A 61 -0.47 6.68 17.79
N ALA A 62 -1.69 7.15 18.06
CA ALA A 62 -2.89 6.63 17.41
C ALA A 62 -2.84 6.82 15.88
N THR A 63 -2.56 8.04 15.43
CA THR A 63 -2.43 8.36 14.00
C THR A 63 -1.24 7.67 13.36
N GLY A 64 -0.10 7.57 14.03
CA GLY A 64 1.08 6.87 13.56
C GLY A 64 0.84 5.37 13.33
N ILE A 65 0.14 4.70 14.26
CA ILE A 65 -0.28 3.30 14.08
C ILE A 65 -1.23 3.17 12.88
N LEU A 66 -2.25 4.03 12.79
CA LEU A 66 -3.20 4.02 11.68
C LEU A 66 -2.52 4.26 10.33
N GLY A 67 -1.60 5.21 10.26
CA GLY A 67 -0.81 5.51 9.07
C GLY A 67 0.07 4.35 8.65
N THR A 68 0.74 3.71 9.61
CA THR A 68 1.59 2.54 9.34
C THR A 68 0.77 1.37 8.79
N VAL A 69 -0.39 1.08 9.40
CA VAL A 69 -1.31 0.04 8.92
C VAL A 69 -1.85 0.40 7.53
N GLY A 70 -2.24 1.66 7.31
CA GLY A 70 -2.70 2.14 6.01
C GLY A 70 -1.64 2.01 4.92
N GLY A 71 -0.40 2.41 5.22
CA GLY A 71 0.74 2.26 4.32
C GLY A 71 1.05 0.80 4.00
N TYR A 72 0.97 -0.09 4.99
CA TYR A 72 1.12 -1.53 4.79
C TYR A 72 0.02 -2.10 3.88
N LEU A 73 -1.24 -1.78 4.15
CA LEU A 73 -2.37 -2.26 3.34
C LEU A 73 -2.32 -1.73 1.90
N TYR A 74 -1.87 -0.49 1.70
CA TYR A 74 -1.66 0.07 0.37
C TYR A 74 -0.53 -0.66 -0.38
N SER A 75 0.58 -0.93 0.30
CA SER A 75 1.70 -1.68 -0.24
C SER A 75 1.35 -3.14 -0.54
N PHE A 76 0.52 -3.75 0.32
CA PHE A 76 -0.02 -5.10 0.14
C PHE A 76 -0.90 -5.17 -1.12
N GLN A 77 -1.81 -4.21 -1.30
CA GLN A 77 -2.61 -4.11 -2.52
C GLN A 77 -1.74 -3.93 -3.77
N ASN A 78 -0.71 -3.08 -3.70
CA ASN A 78 0.23 -2.90 -4.80
C ASN A 78 0.94 -4.21 -5.15
N SER A 79 1.47 -4.93 -4.15
CA SER A 79 2.15 -6.20 -4.36
C SER A 79 1.22 -7.26 -4.98
N ALA A 80 -0.01 -7.39 -4.46
CA ALA A 80 -1.00 -8.32 -5.00
C ALA A 80 -1.37 -7.96 -6.46
N ALA A 81 -1.54 -6.67 -6.75
CA ALA A 81 -1.81 -6.20 -8.11
C ALA A 81 -0.68 -6.53 -9.09
N ARG A 82 0.59 -6.52 -8.64
CA ARG A 82 1.74 -6.96 -9.47
C ARG A 82 1.70 -8.45 -9.75
N LEU A 83 1.40 -9.27 -8.74
CA LEU A 83 1.26 -10.72 -8.91
C LEU A 83 0.12 -11.09 -9.86
N GLN A 84 -0.98 -10.35 -9.77
CA GLN A 84 -2.18 -10.57 -10.58
C GLN A 84 -2.12 -9.90 -11.96
N GLY A 85 -1.06 -9.15 -12.28
CA GLY A 85 -0.89 -8.51 -13.59
C GLY A 85 -1.70 -7.22 -13.81
N PHE A 86 -2.23 -6.62 -12.75
CA PHE A 86 -2.88 -5.30 -12.79
C PHE A 86 -1.88 -4.14 -12.69
N LYS A 87 -0.70 -4.42 -12.15
CA LYS A 87 0.43 -3.50 -12.00
C LYS A 87 1.71 -4.18 -12.46
N GLU A 88 2.72 -3.38 -12.81
CA GLU A 88 4.08 -3.85 -13.14
C GLU A 88 4.87 -4.24 -11.88
#